data_AF-A0A1J3IJP6-F1
#
_entry.id   AF-A0A1J3IJP6-F1
#
_cell.length_a   1.000
_cell.length_b   1.000
_cell.length_c   1.000
_cell.angle_alpha   90.00
_cell.angle_beta   90.00
_cell.angle_gamma   90.00
#
_symmetry.space_group_name_H-M   'P 1'
#
loop_
_entity.id
_entity.type
_entity.pdbx_description
1 polymer ?
#
loop_
_entity_poly.entity_id
_entity_poly.type
_entity_poly.pdbx_seq_one_letter_code
_entity_poly.pdbx_strand_id
1 'polypeptide(L)'
;NGMIGLFHINNQSTEIWEPVSQCLAALMEKHTGAVWNDFVHYLGQCQLKLEAVRNHSENENYSISQKHTGLMECFNSFLFPPSSSTPTSDVVSLLLKTLQKVPTVAQSRASDILPLLLKFMGYKSENPLRVGLYNGGACKGKEWKGLLKQWLTLLKLMKNPRSSRFSQFVNDVLHNRFLDDNDAEIQMN
;
A
#
# COMPACT_ATOMS: atom_id res chain seq x y z
N ASN A 1 7.22 15.39 6.89
CA ASN A 1 7.46 14.10 7.57
C ASN A 1 6.79 13.92 8.94
N GLY A 2 6.69 14.93 9.82
CA GLY A 2 6.07 14.75 11.16
C GLY A 2 4.62 14.21 11.15
N MET A 3 3.76 14.71 10.26
CA MET A 3 2.34 14.29 10.18
C MET A 3 2.17 12.81 9.78
N ILE A 4 3.02 12.29 8.88
CA ILE A 4 2.99 10.88 8.46
C ILE A 4 3.39 9.98 9.63
N GLY A 5 4.29 10.43 10.49
CA GLY A 5 4.69 9.72 11.71
C GLY A 5 3.53 9.48 12.68
N LEU A 6 2.50 10.33 12.66
CA LEU A 6 1.32 10.17 13.51
C LEU A 6 0.47 8.93 13.16
N PHE A 7 0.58 8.41 11.93
CA PHE A 7 -0.06 7.13 11.58
C PHE A 7 0.57 5.92 12.27
N HIS A 8 1.78 6.05 12.82
CA HIS A 8 2.46 4.99 13.57
C HIS A 8 2.18 5.03 15.06
N ILE A 9 1.59 6.13 15.54
CA ILE A 9 1.24 6.28 16.94
C ILE A 9 -0.06 5.50 17.16
N ASN A 10 0.11 4.30 17.72
CA ASN A 10 -0.99 3.45 18.13
C ASN A 10 -1.25 3.67 19.63
N ASN A 11 -2.09 4.65 19.96
CA ASN A 11 -2.43 5.00 21.34
C ASN A 11 -3.71 4.29 21.83
N GLN A 12 -4.05 3.10 21.29
CA GLN A 12 -5.33 2.41 21.53
C GLN A 12 -6.57 3.20 21.07
N SER A 13 -6.45 4.47 20.64
CA SER A 13 -7.51 5.23 19.96
C SER A 13 -7.08 5.60 18.53
N THR A 14 -7.92 5.23 17.57
CA THR A 14 -7.80 5.60 16.15
C THR A 14 -8.33 7.01 15.89
N GLU A 15 -8.73 7.73 16.94
CA GLU A 15 -9.42 9.03 16.90
C GLU A 15 -8.61 10.12 16.19
N ILE A 16 -7.27 10.04 16.24
CA ILE A 16 -6.40 11.04 15.60
C ILE A 16 -6.16 10.78 14.11
N TRP A 17 -6.42 9.57 13.61
CA TRP A 17 -6.05 9.20 12.24
C TRP A 17 -6.85 9.97 11.18
N GLU A 18 -8.15 10.17 11.41
CA GLU A 18 -9.00 10.92 10.50
C GLU A 18 -8.64 12.42 10.47
N PRO A 19 -8.48 13.11 11.62
CA PRO A 19 -7.93 14.48 11.64
C PRO A 19 -6.56 14.61 10.96
N VAL A 20 -5.65 13.66 11.19
CA VAL A 20 -4.32 13.64 10.54
C VAL A 20 -4.46 13.48 9.03
N SER A 21 -5.32 12.57 8.57
CA SER A 21 -5.61 12.38 7.14
C SER A 21 -6.19 13.64 6.50
N GLN A 22 -7.15 14.30 7.16
CA GLN A 22 -7.73 15.55 6.67
C GLN A 22 -6.71 16.68 6.60
N CYS A 23 -5.85 16.81 7.62
CA CYS A 23 -4.80 17.81 7.63
C CYS A 23 -3.77 17.55 6.51
N LEU A 24 -3.34 16.29 6.34
CA LEU A 24 -2.40 15.92 5.29
C LEU A 24 -2.99 16.14 3.89
N ALA A 25 -4.27 15.81 3.68
CA ALA A 25 -5.01 16.13 2.46
C ALA A 25 -5.01 17.64 2.17
N ALA A 26 -5.37 18.46 3.16
CA ALA A 26 -5.37 19.92 3.00
C ALA A 26 -3.96 20.48 2.68
N LEU A 27 -2.92 19.90 3.27
CA LEU A 27 -1.53 20.25 2.95
C LEU A 27 -1.15 19.84 1.53
N MET A 28 -1.58 18.68 1.05
CA MET A 28 -1.33 18.23 -0.32
C MET A 28 -2.05 19.09 -1.36
N GLU A 29 -3.23 19.63 -1.04
CA GLU A 29 -3.94 20.57 -1.93
C GLU A 29 -3.27 21.95 -1.96
N LYS A 30 -2.91 22.49 -0.80
CA LYS A 30 -2.37 23.87 -0.70
C LYS A 30 -0.89 23.98 -0.99
N HIS A 31 -0.13 22.93 -0.70
CA HIS A 31 1.33 22.90 -0.73
C HIS A 31 1.86 21.65 -1.42
N THR A 32 1.24 21.25 -2.55
CA THR A 32 1.57 20.02 -3.28
C THR A 32 3.07 19.85 -3.50
N GLY A 33 3.76 20.90 -3.98
CA GLY A 33 5.20 20.82 -4.29
C GLY A 33 6.09 20.50 -3.09
N ALA A 34 5.68 20.85 -1.87
CA ALA A 34 6.46 20.60 -0.66
C ALA A 34 6.18 19.23 -0.02
N VAL A 35 4.98 18.67 -0.23
CA VAL A 35 4.51 17.47 0.50
C VAL A 35 4.53 16.23 -0.37
N TRP A 36 4.28 16.39 -1.67
CA TRP A 36 3.98 15.28 -2.56
C TRP A 36 5.11 14.25 -2.68
N ASN A 37 6.34 14.71 -2.91
CA ASN A 37 7.48 13.80 -3.12
C ASN A 37 7.77 12.95 -1.88
N ASP A 38 7.77 13.58 -0.71
CA ASP A 38 7.94 12.90 0.58
C ASP A 38 6.82 11.87 0.81
N PHE A 39 5.58 12.25 0.50
CA PHE A 39 4.43 11.37 0.64
C PHE A 39 4.53 10.13 -0.26
N VAL A 40 4.81 10.33 -1.56
CA VAL A 40 4.92 9.24 -2.55
C VAL A 40 6.12 8.34 -2.22
N HIS A 41 7.27 8.94 -1.87
CA HIS A 41 8.44 8.20 -1.43
C HIS A 41 8.11 7.31 -0.23
N TYR A 42 7.43 7.89 0.77
CA TYR A 42 7.05 7.17 1.98
C TYR A 42 6.06 6.02 1.71
N LEU A 43 5.04 6.26 0.89
CA LEU A 43 4.11 5.22 0.45
C LEU A 43 4.85 4.04 -0.22
N GLY A 44 5.83 4.34 -1.07
CA GLY A 44 6.68 3.33 -1.69
C GLY A 44 7.52 2.52 -0.69
N GLN A 45 8.04 3.16 0.37
CA GLN A 45 8.76 2.47 1.45
C GLN A 45 7.84 1.52 2.25
N CYS A 46 6.61 1.95 2.53
CA CYS A 46 5.64 1.10 3.21
C CYS A 46 5.27 -0.13 2.35
N GLN A 47 5.15 0.01 1.04
CA GLN A 47 4.92 -1.12 0.13
C GLN A 47 6.08 -2.11 0.14
N LEU A 48 7.33 -1.64 0.11
CA LEU A 48 8.52 -2.50 0.22
C LEU A 48 8.56 -3.26 1.55
N LYS A 49 8.20 -2.60 2.64
CA LYS A 49 8.13 -3.23 3.96
C LYS A 49 7.04 -4.30 4.03
N LEU A 50 5.88 -4.08 3.40
CA LEU A 50 4.82 -5.09 3.27
C LEU A 50 5.29 -6.32 2.49
N GLU A 51 6.05 -6.13 1.41
CA GLU A 51 6.62 -7.22 0.61
C GLU A 51 7.64 -8.03 1.42
N ALA A 52 8.55 -7.36 2.14
CA ALA A 52 9.55 -8.01 2.97
C ALA A 52 8.94 -8.88 4.08
N VAL A 53 7.93 -8.37 4.81
CA VAL A 53 7.23 -9.13 5.87
C VAL A 53 6.59 -10.41 5.31
N ARG A 54 6.00 -10.34 4.11
CA ARG A 54 5.40 -11.53 3.46
C ARG A 54 6.44 -12.58 3.11
N ASN A 55 7.55 -12.17 2.50
CA ASN A 55 8.63 -13.09 2.12
C ASN A 55 9.26 -13.78 3.36
N HIS A 56 9.35 -13.08 4.50
CA HIS A 56 9.79 -13.68 5.76
C HIS A 56 8.79 -14.72 6.30
N SER A 57 7.48 -14.43 6.26
CA SER A 57 6.44 -15.37 6.73
C SER A 57 6.36 -16.67 5.92
N GLU A 58 6.66 -16.61 4.61
CA GLU A 58 6.67 -17.80 3.75
C GLU A 58 7.89 -18.71 4.02
N ASN A 59 9.03 -18.12 4.42
CA ASN A 59 10.25 -18.86 4.77
C ASN A 59 10.23 -19.43 6.20
N GLU A 60 9.51 -18.81 7.14
CA GLU A 60 9.39 -19.32 8.52
C GLU A 60 8.64 -20.67 8.57
N ASN A 61 7.70 -20.90 7.64
CA ASN A 61 7.00 -22.18 7.52
C ASN A 61 7.91 -23.37 7.16
N TYR A 62 9.13 -23.13 6.68
CA TYR A 62 10.10 -24.19 6.38
C TYR A 62 11.07 -24.51 7.54
N SER A 63 11.09 -23.75 8.64
CA SER A 63 12.09 -23.95 9.72
C SER A 63 11.54 -24.24 11.13
N ILE A 64 10.23 -24.20 11.35
CA ILE A 64 9.66 -24.45 12.69
C ILE A 64 9.43 -25.96 12.89
N SER A 65 10.54 -26.71 12.96
CA SER A 65 10.61 -28.07 13.51
C SER A 65 11.35 -28.11 14.85
N GLN A 66 11.72 -26.96 15.44
CA GLN A 66 12.29 -26.91 16.78
C GLN A 66 11.26 -26.37 17.75
N LYS A 67 10.72 -27.27 18.58
CA LYS A 67 9.93 -26.94 19.77
C LYS A 67 10.73 -25.97 20.65
N HIS A 68 10.45 -24.68 20.56
CA HIS A 68 10.98 -23.71 21.51
C HIS A 68 10.29 -23.92 22.86
N THR A 69 11.08 -24.15 23.91
CA THR A 69 10.61 -24.19 25.30
C THR A 69 10.21 -22.78 25.74
N GLY A 70 9.12 -22.65 26.52
CA GLY A 70 8.54 -21.36 26.91
C GLY A 70 9.47 -20.34 27.60
N LEU A 71 10.61 -20.77 28.15
CA LEU A 71 11.66 -19.85 28.64
C LEU A 71 12.31 -19.02 27.52
N MET A 72 12.52 -19.61 26.35
CA MET A 72 13.11 -18.95 25.19
C MET A 72 12.13 -17.92 24.61
N GLU A 73 10.83 -18.23 24.63
CA GLU A 73 9.76 -17.29 24.26
C GLU A 73 9.68 -16.10 25.23
N CYS A 74 9.75 -16.34 26.54
CA CYS A 74 9.79 -15.27 27.54
C CYS A 74 11.02 -14.36 27.39
N PHE A 75 12.20 -14.94 27.16
CA PHE A 75 13.43 -14.19 26.95
C PHE A 75 13.39 -13.36 25.65
N ASN A 76 12.86 -13.94 24.56
CA ASN A 76 12.66 -13.21 23.31
C ASN A 76 11.62 -12.08 23.44
N SER A 77 10.53 -12.29 24.19
CA SER A 77 9.53 -11.24 24.46
C SER A 77 10.10 -10.08 25.29
N PHE A 78 11.06 -10.37 26.19
CA PHE A 78 11.75 -9.33 26.96
C PHE A 78 12.76 -8.54 26.11
N LEU A 79 13.54 -9.22 25.26
CA LEU A 79 14.51 -8.56 24.37
C LEU A 79 13.84 -7.84 23.19
N PHE A 80 12.72 -8.35 22.72
CA PHE A 80 11.92 -7.83 21.62
C PHE A 80 10.48 -7.60 22.11
N PRO A 81 10.24 -6.55 22.92
CA PRO A 81 8.89 -6.23 23.34
C PRO A 81 8.02 -6.06 22.09
N PRO A 82 6.75 -6.54 22.10
CA PRO A 82 5.87 -6.36 20.97
C PRO A 82 5.80 -4.88 20.63
N SER A 83 6.31 -4.50 19.46
CA SER A 83 6.26 -3.11 19.04
C SER A 83 4.79 -2.74 18.92
N SER A 84 4.31 -1.84 19.78
CA SER A 84 2.93 -1.36 19.75
C SER A 84 2.60 -0.57 18.47
N SER A 85 3.58 -0.36 17.59
CA SER A 85 3.43 0.39 16.34
C SER A 85 2.31 -0.14 15.46
N THR A 86 1.56 0.78 14.86
CA THR A 86 0.53 0.46 13.86
C THR A 86 1.08 -0.48 12.78
N PRO A 87 0.36 -1.56 12.42
CA PRO A 87 0.74 -2.43 11.32
C PRO A 87 1.00 -1.64 10.04
N THR A 88 2.00 -2.04 9.25
CA THR A 88 2.36 -1.30 8.03
C THR A 88 1.22 -1.32 7.00
N SER A 89 0.39 -2.36 7.00
CA SER A 89 -0.82 -2.46 6.18
C SER A 89 -1.84 -1.37 6.51
N ASP A 90 -2.06 -1.10 7.80
CA ASP A 90 -2.95 -0.04 8.27
C ASP A 90 -2.40 1.35 7.92
N VAL A 91 -1.08 1.54 8.02
CA VAL A 91 -0.44 2.80 7.58
C VAL A 91 -0.64 3.03 6.09
N VAL A 92 -0.45 2.01 5.24
CA VAL A 92 -0.72 2.12 3.80
C VAL A 92 -2.19 2.42 3.54
N SER A 93 -3.10 1.78 4.27
CA SER A 93 -4.54 2.05 4.21
C SER A 93 -4.86 3.52 4.52
N LEU A 94 -4.25 4.09 5.57
CA LEU A 94 -4.42 5.52 5.92
C LEU A 94 -3.84 6.46 4.86
N LEU A 95 -2.69 6.13 4.27
CA LEU A 95 -2.11 6.89 3.17
C LEU A 95 -3.01 6.87 1.93
N LEU A 96 -3.54 5.71 1.54
CA LEU A 96 -4.45 5.59 0.39
C LEU A 96 -5.76 6.34 0.61
N LYS A 97 -6.37 6.23 1.80
CA LYS A 97 -7.54 7.03 2.18
C LYS A 97 -7.26 8.53 2.12
N THR A 98 -6.06 8.95 2.51
CA THR A 98 -5.65 10.36 2.41
C THR A 98 -5.58 10.81 0.95
N LEU A 99 -5.00 9.99 0.05
CA LEU A 99 -4.97 10.29 -1.39
C LEU A 99 -6.39 10.38 -1.99
N GLN A 100 -7.30 9.51 -1.56
CA GLN A 100 -8.69 9.52 -2.03
C GLN A 100 -9.44 10.81 -1.66
N LYS A 101 -9.00 11.54 -0.63
CA LYS A 101 -9.55 12.87 -0.29
C LYS A 101 -9.10 13.97 -1.24
N VAL A 102 -7.99 13.78 -1.96
CA VAL A 102 -7.39 14.76 -2.88
C VAL A 102 -7.24 14.22 -4.31
N PRO A 103 -8.32 13.70 -4.92
CA PRO A 103 -8.23 12.94 -6.16
C PRO A 103 -7.75 13.79 -7.35
N THR A 104 -7.99 15.09 -7.34
CA THR A 104 -7.49 16.03 -8.36
C THR A 104 -5.97 16.18 -8.31
N VAL A 105 -5.39 16.26 -7.12
CA VAL A 105 -3.95 16.29 -6.91
C VAL A 105 -3.33 14.97 -7.38
N ALA A 106 -3.89 13.84 -6.94
CA ALA A 106 -3.45 12.51 -7.36
C ALA A 106 -3.51 12.33 -8.89
N GLN A 107 -4.59 12.81 -9.52
CA GLN A 107 -4.75 12.79 -10.97
C GLN A 107 -3.68 13.61 -11.69
N SER A 108 -3.41 14.84 -11.22
CA SER A 108 -2.37 15.71 -11.82
C SER A 108 -0.96 15.11 -11.75
N ARG A 109 -0.76 14.15 -10.83
CA ARG A 109 0.50 13.46 -10.55
C ARG A 109 0.41 11.94 -10.81
N ALA A 110 -0.45 11.54 -11.75
CA ALA A 110 -0.67 10.12 -12.05
C ALA A 110 0.63 9.39 -12.45
N SER A 111 1.61 10.08 -13.04
CA SER A 111 2.94 9.54 -13.36
C SER A 111 3.68 8.99 -12.15
N ASP A 112 3.39 9.48 -10.94
CA ASP A 112 4.07 9.10 -9.70
C ASP A 112 3.29 8.01 -8.96
N ILE A 113 1.96 8.02 -9.11
CA ILE A 113 1.03 7.10 -8.43
C ILE A 113 0.89 5.76 -9.18
N LEU A 114 0.72 5.80 -10.50
CA LEU A 114 0.46 4.59 -11.27
C LEU A 114 1.62 3.58 -11.22
N PRO A 115 2.92 3.98 -11.23
CA PRO A 115 4.00 3.04 -11.02
C PRO A 115 3.95 2.34 -9.65
N LEU A 116 3.53 3.03 -8.58
CA LEU A 116 3.40 2.44 -7.25
C LEU A 116 2.25 1.42 -7.20
N LEU A 117 1.14 1.69 -7.90
CA LEU A 117 0.06 0.71 -8.05
C LEU A 117 0.55 -0.54 -8.79
N LEU A 118 1.22 -0.36 -9.93
CA LEU A 118 1.73 -1.46 -10.73
C LEU A 118 2.73 -2.30 -9.92
N LYS A 119 3.63 -1.64 -9.18
CA LYS A 119 4.55 -2.32 -8.26
C LYS A 119 3.82 -3.11 -7.19
N PHE A 120 2.79 -2.53 -6.56
CA PHE A 120 1.94 -3.20 -5.59
C PHE A 120 1.20 -4.42 -6.18
N MET A 121 0.87 -4.37 -7.47
CA MET A 121 0.28 -5.47 -8.22
C MET A 121 1.30 -6.50 -8.72
N GLY A 122 2.58 -6.36 -8.35
CA GLY A 122 3.64 -7.32 -8.68
C GLY A 122 4.34 -7.07 -10.02
N TYR A 123 4.20 -5.89 -10.63
CA TYR A 123 4.92 -5.52 -11.86
C TYR A 123 6.24 -4.79 -11.54
N LYS A 124 7.32 -5.12 -12.25
CA LYS A 124 8.62 -4.45 -12.07
C LYS A 124 8.63 -3.05 -12.69
N SER A 125 9.25 -2.09 -11.99
CA SER A 125 9.34 -0.68 -12.37
C SER A 125 10.31 -0.38 -13.51
N GLU A 126 11.24 -1.30 -13.80
CA GLU A 126 12.29 -1.12 -14.82
C GLU A 126 11.75 -1.22 -16.25
N ASN A 127 10.62 -1.89 -16.45
CA ASN A 127 9.95 -1.91 -17.74
C ASN A 127 8.45 -2.24 -17.59
N PRO A 128 7.63 -1.28 -17.12
CA PRO A 128 6.25 -1.52 -16.75
C PRO A 128 5.38 -1.96 -17.94
N LEU A 129 5.82 -1.80 -19.19
CA LEU A 129 5.06 -2.23 -20.38
C LEU A 129 5.32 -3.67 -20.82
N ARG A 130 6.25 -4.38 -20.16
CA ARG A 130 6.48 -5.80 -20.43
C ARG A 130 5.69 -6.63 -19.41
N VAL A 131 4.57 -7.17 -19.89
CA VAL A 131 3.66 -8.11 -19.18
C VAL A 131 4.42 -9.34 -18.61
N GLY A 132 5.62 -9.66 -19.10
CA GLY A 132 6.38 -10.86 -18.76
C GLY A 132 7.15 -10.86 -17.42
N LEU A 133 7.03 -9.85 -16.55
CA LEU A 133 7.75 -9.79 -15.26
C LEU A 133 6.82 -9.66 -14.06
N TYR A 134 5.69 -10.37 -14.10
CA TYR A 134 4.72 -10.45 -13.02
C TYR A 134 5.19 -11.38 -11.89
N ASN A 135 5.26 -10.87 -10.66
CA ASN A 135 5.47 -11.68 -9.45
C ASN A 135 4.13 -12.08 -8.82
N GLY A 136 3.65 -13.29 -9.13
CA GLY A 136 2.40 -13.82 -8.57
C GLY A 136 2.42 -14.09 -7.06
N GLY A 137 3.60 -14.16 -6.44
CA GLY A 137 3.74 -14.28 -4.98
C GLY A 137 3.41 -13.00 -4.23
N ALA A 138 3.61 -11.82 -4.85
CA ALA A 138 3.40 -10.53 -4.19
C ALA A 138 1.92 -10.20 -3.90
N CYS A 139 0.98 -10.89 -4.55
CA CYS A 139 -0.42 -10.50 -4.66
C CYS A 139 -1.42 -11.42 -3.95
N LYS A 140 -1.20 -11.75 -2.68
CA LYS A 140 -2.06 -12.68 -1.95
C LYS A 140 -2.43 -12.18 -0.55
N GLY A 141 -3.56 -12.66 -0.04
CA GLY A 141 -4.03 -12.42 1.33
C GLY A 141 -5.14 -11.37 1.47
N LYS A 142 -5.87 -11.44 2.60
CA LYS A 142 -7.02 -10.56 2.92
C LYS A 142 -6.61 -9.08 2.96
N GLU A 143 -5.44 -8.78 3.55
CA GLU A 143 -4.91 -7.43 3.62
C GLU A 143 -4.56 -6.86 2.24
N TRP A 144 -3.95 -7.67 1.37
CA TRP A 144 -3.68 -7.27 -0.01
C TRP A 144 -4.96 -6.93 -0.75
N LYS A 145 -6.01 -7.77 -0.64
CA LYS A 145 -7.32 -7.51 -1.27
C LYS A 145 -7.95 -6.21 -0.74
N GLY A 146 -7.86 -5.95 0.56
CA GLY A 146 -8.35 -4.72 1.18
C GLY A 146 -7.63 -3.47 0.65
N LEU A 147 -6.31 -3.52 0.53
CA LEU A 147 -5.50 -2.43 -0.02
C LEU A 147 -5.72 -2.26 -1.53
N LEU A 148 -5.88 -3.35 -2.28
CA LEU A 148 -6.22 -3.30 -3.71
C LEU A 148 -7.53 -2.56 -3.94
N LYS A 149 -8.58 -2.83 -3.15
CA LYS A 149 -9.84 -2.09 -3.27
C LYS A 149 -9.64 -0.59 -3.09
N GLN A 150 -8.83 -0.16 -2.12
CA GLN A 150 -8.54 1.25 -1.93
C GLN A 150 -7.76 1.87 -3.09
N TRP A 151 -6.84 1.12 -3.70
CA TRP A 151 -6.18 1.52 -4.93
C TRP A 151 -7.17 1.70 -6.08
N LEU A 152 -8.10 0.77 -6.27
CA LEU A 152 -9.13 0.85 -7.30
C LEU A 152 -10.10 2.02 -7.05
N THR A 153 -10.50 2.25 -5.79
CA THR A 153 -11.27 3.44 -5.40
C THR A 153 -10.54 4.72 -5.77
N LEU A 154 -9.23 4.82 -5.49
CA LEU A 154 -8.43 5.99 -5.87
C LEU A 154 -8.43 6.19 -7.40
N LEU A 155 -8.22 5.12 -8.17
CA LEU A 155 -8.28 5.19 -9.63
C LEU A 155 -9.64 5.66 -10.15
N LYS A 156 -10.74 5.19 -9.56
CA LYS A 156 -12.09 5.64 -9.92
C LYS A 156 -12.31 7.12 -9.64
N LEU A 157 -11.75 7.63 -8.53
CA LEU A 157 -11.86 9.04 -8.15
C LEU A 157 -10.99 9.96 -9.03
N MET A 158 -9.87 9.45 -9.54
CA MET A 158 -9.04 10.13 -10.54
C MET A 158 -9.81 10.16 -11.88
N LYS A 159 -10.72 11.13 -12.05
CA LYS A 159 -11.60 11.28 -13.22
C LYS A 159 -10.78 11.44 -14.51
N ASN A 160 -10.47 10.31 -15.13
CA ASN A 160 -9.80 10.16 -16.41
C ASN A 160 -8.26 10.31 -16.37
N PRO A 161 -7.51 9.22 -16.09
CA PRO A 161 -6.05 9.24 -16.15
C PRO A 161 -5.51 9.21 -17.60
N ARG A 162 -6.35 9.25 -18.66
CA ARG A 162 -6.03 8.99 -20.08
C ARG A 162 -4.84 9.74 -20.70
N SER A 163 -4.25 10.74 -20.05
CA SER A 163 -3.09 11.47 -20.57
C SER A 163 -1.73 10.81 -20.28
N SER A 164 -1.68 9.77 -19.43
CA SER A 164 -0.41 9.12 -19.07
C SER A 164 -0.21 7.78 -19.81
N ARG A 165 1.04 7.49 -20.22
CA ARG A 165 1.46 6.19 -20.79
C ARG A 165 1.13 5.01 -19.88
N PHE A 166 1.08 5.25 -18.57
CA PHE A 166 0.75 4.23 -17.56
C PHE A 166 -0.75 3.92 -17.52
N SER A 167 -1.60 4.85 -17.95
CA SER A 167 -3.06 4.70 -17.82
C SER A 167 -3.60 3.65 -18.77
N GLN A 168 -3.04 3.57 -19.98
CA GLN A 168 -3.39 2.51 -20.92
C GLN A 168 -2.92 1.15 -20.41
N PHE A 169 -1.68 1.07 -19.93
CA PHE A 169 -1.16 -0.18 -19.37
C PHE A 169 -1.93 -0.65 -18.13
N VAL A 170 -2.30 0.27 -17.22
CA VAL A 170 -3.14 -0.05 -16.07
C VAL A 170 -4.50 -0.56 -16.52
N ASN A 171 -5.13 0.05 -17.53
CA ASN A 171 -6.39 -0.45 -18.07
C ASN A 171 -6.24 -1.88 -18.63
N ASP A 172 -5.18 -2.15 -19.40
CA ASP A 172 -4.93 -3.48 -19.96
C ASP A 172 -4.71 -4.52 -18.84
N VAL A 173 -3.95 -4.16 -17.81
CA VAL A 173 -3.71 -5.00 -16.62
C VAL A 173 -5.00 -5.28 -15.86
N LEU A 174 -5.84 -4.26 -15.66
CA LEU A 174 -7.13 -4.42 -14.97
C LEU A 174 -8.06 -5.33 -15.78
N HIS A 175 -8.08 -5.17 -17.11
CA HIS A 175 -8.89 -5.97 -18.01
C HIS A 175 -8.45 -7.44 -17.99
N ASN A 176 -7.18 -7.72 -18.26
CA ASN A 176 -6.64 -9.08 -18.37
C ASN A 176 -6.63 -9.85 -17.04
N ARG A 177 -6.59 -9.15 -15.90
CA ARG A 177 -6.43 -9.81 -14.59
C ARG A 177 -7.70 -9.87 -13.77
N PHE A 178 -8.56 -8.85 -13.80
CA PHE A 178 -9.68 -8.77 -12.88
C PHE A 178 -11.05 -8.95 -13.55
N LEU A 179 -11.16 -8.71 -14.85
CA LEU A 179 -12.39 -9.05 -15.59
C LEU A 179 -12.41 -10.53 -15.97
N ASP A 180 -11.25 -11.16 -16.16
CA ASP A 180 -11.14 -12.60 -16.38
C ASP A 180 -11.13 -13.43 -15.07
N ASP A 181 -10.76 -12.84 -13.92
CA ASP A 181 -10.86 -13.50 -12.61
C ASP A 181 -12.29 -13.41 -12.05
N ASN A 182 -12.83 -14.55 -11.59
CA ASN A 182 -14.19 -14.72 -11.08
C ASN A 182 -14.41 -14.17 -9.64
N ASP A 183 -13.81 -13.02 -9.28
CA ASP A 183 -13.99 -12.38 -7.96
C ASP A 183 -14.95 -11.18 -8.07
N ALA A 184 -16.24 -11.46 -7.85
CA ALA A 184 -17.33 -10.48 -7.95
C ALA A 184 -17.11 -9.22 -7.09
N GLU A 185 -16.37 -9.32 -5.98
CA GLU A 185 -16.12 -8.21 -5.07
C GLU A 185 -15.04 -7.25 -5.60
N ILE A 186 -14.13 -7.75 -6.45
CA ILE A 186 -13.13 -6.93 -7.15
C ILE A 186 -13.77 -6.34 -8.42
N GLN A 187 -14.59 -7.12 -9.14
CA GLN A 187 -15.27 -6.69 -10.36
C GLN A 187 -16.31 -5.57 -10.14
N MET A 188 -16.97 -5.54 -8.99
CA MET A 188 -17.91 -4.46 -8.63
C MET A 188 -17.22 -3.19 -8.11
N ASN A 189 -15.93 -3.27 -7.76
CA ASN A 189 -15.14 -2.15 -7.20
C ASN A 189 -14.44 -1.31 -8.25
#